data_AF-A0A800AG89-F1
#
_entry.id   AF-A0A800AG89-F1
#
_cell.length_a   1.000
_cell.length_b   1.000
_cell.length_c   1.000
_cell.angle_alpha   90.00
_cell.angle_beta   90.00
_cell.angle_gamma   90.00
#
_symmetry.space_group_name_H-M   'P 1'
#
loop_
_entity.id
_entity.type
_entity.pdbx_description
1 polymer ?
#
loop_
_entity_poly.entity_id
_entity_poly.type
_entity_poly.pdbx_seq_one_letter_code
_entity_poly.pdbx_strand_id
1 'polypeptide(L)' 'MAKGSSGRIVVEIDPELKQELYHALGEEGINMKQWFLGNVGQYLEERVQPSFPFVSSVSNSKKVRR' A
#
# COMPACT_ATOMS: atom_id res chain seq x y z
N MET A 1 11.41 -0.63 -21.84
CA MET A 1 11.26 -1.89 -21.09
C MET A 1 9.92 -2.49 -21.47
N ALA A 2 9.91 -3.60 -22.21
CA ALA A 2 8.67 -4.28 -22.59
C ALA A 2 8.09 -4.95 -21.33
N LYS A 3 7.16 -4.27 -20.66
CA LYS A 3 6.33 -4.89 -19.62
C LYS A 3 5.43 -5.88 -20.36
N GLY A 4 5.80 -7.16 -20.35
CA GLY A 4 4.89 -8.22 -20.79
C GLY A 4 3.57 -8.05 -20.05
N SER A 5 2.45 -8.15 -20.76
CA SER A 5 1.09 -7.95 -20.24
C SER A 5 0.65 -9.00 -19.20
N SER A 6 1.56 -9.82 -18.70
CA SER A 6 1.27 -10.88 -17.74
C SER A 6 1.23 -10.32 -16.32
N GLY A 7 0.06 -10.45 -15.66
CA GLY A 7 -0.11 -10.16 -14.23
C GLY A 7 0.36 -11.28 -13.31
N ARG A 8 1.22 -12.19 -13.78
CA ARG A 8 1.71 -13.33 -12.99
C ARG A 8 2.87 -12.88 -12.11
N ILE A 9 2.73 -13.08 -10.80
CA ILE A 9 3.81 -12.90 -9.83
C ILE A 9 4.22 -14.29 -9.33
N VAL A 10 5.50 -14.61 -9.44
CA VAL A 10 6.10 -15.82 -8.85
C VAL A 10 6.99 -15.34 -7.71
N VAL A 11 6.75 -15.86 -6.50
CA VAL A 11 7.51 -15.52 -5.31
C VAL A 11 8.04 -16.81 -4.71
N GLU A 12 9.34 -16.82 -4.43
CA GLU A 12 10.00 -17.88 -3.66
C GLU A 12 10.09 -17.42 -2.20
N ILE A 13 9.66 -18.29 -1.29
CA ILE A 13 9.69 -18.08 0.16
C ILE A 13 10.05 -19.42 0.83
N ASP A 14 10.49 -19.34 2.09
CA ASP A 14 10.80 -20.54 2.85
C ASP A 14 9.60 -21.49 2.96
N PRO A 15 9.79 -22.81 2.80
CA PRO A 15 8.69 -23.79 2.85
C PRO A 15 7.93 -23.78 4.17
N GLU A 16 8.64 -23.59 5.28
CA GLU A 16 8.05 -23.53 6.64
C GLU A 16 7.17 -22.29 6.78
N LEU A 17 7.68 -21.12 6.39
CA LEU A 17 6.92 -19.87 6.37
C LEU A 17 5.67 -19.97 5.49
N LYS A 18 5.79 -20.62 4.32
CA LYS A 18 4.65 -20.90 3.45
C LYS A 18 3.59 -21.72 4.18
N GLN A 19 3.99 -22.79 4.86
CA GLN A 19 3.07 -23.67 5.60
C GLN A 19 2.36 -22.93 6.73
N GLU A 20 3.09 -22.15 7.53
CA GLU A 20 2.52 -21.33 8.59
C GLU A 20 1.50 -20.32 8.05
N LEU A 21 1.84 -19.66 6.94
CA LEU A 21 0.93 -18.72 6.29
C LEU A 21 -0.35 -19.42 5.80
N TYR A 22 -0.25 -20.60 5.17
CA TYR A 22 -1.44 -21.36 4.78
C TYR A 22 -2.27 -21.83 5.98
N HIS A 23 -1.63 -22.17 7.10
CA HIS A 23 -2.34 -22.57 8.31
C HIS A 23 -3.15 -21.40 8.89
N ALA A 24 -2.52 -20.25 9.10
CA ALA A 24 -3.17 -19.05 9.62
C ALA A 24 -4.33 -18.60 8.70
N LEU A 25 -4.11 -18.63 7.39
CA LEU A 25 -5.15 -18.30 6.41
C LEU A 25 -6.32 -19.30 6.43
N GLY A 26 -6.02 -20.58 6.66
CA GLY A 26 -7.02 -21.62 6.82
C GLY A 26 -7.92 -21.41 8.03
N GLU A 27 -7.36 -20.96 9.15
CA GLU A 27 -8.11 -20.63 10.37
C GLU A 27 -9.06 -19.44 10.16
N GLU A 28 -8.64 -18.44 9.37
CA GLU A 28 -9.46 -17.28 9.02
C GLU A 28 -10.47 -17.57 7.88
N GLY A 29 -10.37 -18.72 7.23
CA GLY A 29 -11.21 -19.08 6.08
C GLY A 29 -10.92 -18.25 4.81
N ILE A 30 -9.74 -17.61 4.75
CA ILE A 30 -9.33 -16.74 3.63
C ILE A 30 -8.31 -17.50 2.77
N ASN A 31 -8.38 -17.33 1.45
CA ASN A 31 -7.39 -17.94 0.56
C ASN A 31 -6.17 -17.01 0.36
N MET A 32 -5.01 -17.61 0.02
CA MET A 32 -3.75 -16.90 -0.23
C MET A 32 -3.86 -15.74 -1.22
N LYS A 33 -4.65 -15.91 -2.30
CA LYS A 33 -4.82 -14.87 -3.31
C LYS A 33 -5.53 -13.65 -2.72
N GLN A 34 -6.62 -13.87 -1.99
CA GLN A 34 -7.41 -12.81 -1.39
C GLN A 34 -6.61 -12.05 -0.34
N TRP A 35 -5.93 -12.78 0.54
CA TRP A 35 -5.02 -12.17 1.52
C TRP A 35 -3.91 -11.36 0.83
N PHE A 36 -3.25 -11.93 -0.17
CA PHE A 36 -2.17 -11.25 -0.90
C PHE A 36 -2.64 -9.95 -1.57
N LEU A 37 -3.78 -9.98 -2.28
CA LEU A 37 -4.31 -8.78 -2.94
C LEU A 37 -4.75 -7.71 -1.93
N GLY A 38 -5.32 -8.11 -0.79
CA GLY A 38 -5.66 -7.19 0.29
C GLY A 38 -4.43 -6.48 0.86
N ASN A 39 -3.38 -7.25 1.17
CA ASN A 39 -2.12 -6.70 1.66
C ASN A 39 -1.44 -5.79 0.62
N VAL A 40 -1.48 -6.16 -0.67
CA VAL A 40 -0.96 -5.30 -1.74
C VAL A 40 -1.73 -3.98 -1.83
N GLY A 41 -3.07 -4.03 -1.75
CA GLY A 41 -3.91 -2.83 -1.75
C GLY A 41 -3.55 -1.89 -0.59
N GLN A 42 -3.52 -2.42 0.63
CA GLN A 42 -3.16 -1.66 1.83
C GLN A 42 -1.74 -1.09 1.73
N TYR A 43 -0.77 -1.90 1.30
CA TYR A 43 0.62 -1.45 1.14
C TYR A 43 0.75 -0.33 0.11
N LEU A 44 -0.01 -0.37 -0.98
CA LEU A 44 -0.03 0.68 -1.99
C LEU A 44 -0.76 1.93 -1.49
N GLU A 45 -1.86 1.79 -0.76
CA GLU A 45 -2.59 2.92 -0.16
C GLU A 45 -1.74 3.67 0.86
N GLU A 46 -1.01 2.96 1.72
CA GLU A 46 -0.07 3.56 2.68
C GLU A 46 1.07 4.34 1.99
N ARG A 47 1.49 3.87 0.80
CA ARG A 47 2.53 4.50 -0.02
C ARG A 47 2.01 5.68 -0.84
N VAL A 48 0.72 5.66 -1.20
CA VAL A 48 0.02 6.81 -1.77
C VAL A 48 -0.37 7.71 -0.61
N GLN A 49 0.64 8.32 0.01
CA GLN A 49 0.43 9.40 0.96
C GLN A 49 -0.39 10.48 0.22
N PRO A 50 -1.63 10.81 0.66
CA PRO A 50 -2.29 11.98 0.10
C PRO A 50 -1.40 13.16 0.46
N SER A 51 -0.95 13.90 -0.55
CA SER A 51 -0.27 15.18 -0.34
C SER A 51 -1.19 16.02 0.53
N PHE A 52 -0.84 16.22 1.81
CA PHE A 52 -1.55 17.17 2.65
C PHE A 52 -1.45 18.52 1.94
N PRO A 53 -2.58 19.17 1.59
CA PRO A 53 -2.52 20.52 1.09
C PRO A 53 -2.00 21.38 2.25
N PHE A 54 -0.74 21.80 2.15
CA PHE A 54 -0.18 22.79 3.05
C PHE A 54 -1.02 24.06 2.91
N VAL A 55 -1.94 24.29 3.85
CA VAL A 55 -2.62 25.58 3.99
C VAL A 55 -1.57 26.56 4.53
N SER A 56 -0.93 27.27 3.61
CA SER A 56 -0.20 28.48 3.95
C SER A 56 -1.23 29.52 4.36
N SER A 57 -1.46 29.69 5.67
CA SER A 57 -2.20 30.83 6.17
C SER A 57 -1.39 32.09 5.84
N VAL A 58 -1.81 32.81 4.80
CA VAL A 58 -1.20 34.07 4.37
C VAL A 58 -1.51 35.13 5.43
N SER A 59 -0.52 35.47 6.27
CA SER A 59 -0.59 36.63 7.15
C SER A 59 -0.41 37.91 6.33
N ASN A 60 -1.55 38.53 5.98
CA ASN A 60 -1.58 39.81 5.27
C ASN A 60 -1.19 40.97 6.23
N SER A 61 0.10 41.28 6.32
CA SER A 61 0.56 42.53 6.94
C SER A 61 0.55 43.66 5.91
N LYS A 62 -0.63 44.26 5.68
CA LYS A 62 -0.72 45.52 4.94
C LYS A 62 -0.27 46.68 5.84
N LYS A 63 1.01 46.98 5.74
CA LYS A 63 1.69 48.19 6.21
C LYS A 63 1.00 49.43 5.62
N VAL A 64 0.10 50.07 6.38
CA VAL A 64 -0.40 51.42 6.05
C VAL A 64 0.58 52.44 6.63
N ARG A 65 1.31 53.07 5.72
CA ARG A 65 2.04 54.32 5.92
C ARG A 65 1.03 55.46 6.06
N ARG A 66 1.11 56.25 7.12
CA ARG A 66 1.14 57.73 7.12
C ARG A 66 1.25 58.27 8.53
#